data_AF-A0A942CV09-F1
#
_entry.id   AF-A0A942CV09-F1
#
_cell.length_a   1.000
_cell.length_b   1.000
_cell.length_c   1.000
_cell.angle_alpha   90.00
_cell.angle_beta   90.00
_cell.angle_gamma   90.00
#
_symmetry.space_group_name_H-M   'P 1'
#
loop_
_entity.id
_entity.type
_entity.pdbx_description
1 polymer ?
#
loop_
_entity_poly.entity_id
_entity_poly.type
_entity_poly.pdbx_seq_one_letter_code
_entity_poly.pdbx_strand_id
1 'polypeptide(L)'
;MNSSRLLLSALLAFAFAASVTNAQSTYQLSAENLKARQEFQDAKFGLFIHWGIYSVLGDGEWVLHNRKLQLHDYERLPTYFDPEKFDAKAWVALAKAAGMKYITITSRHHDGFAMFDTKLSDWNIVKRTPYGKDPLKQLADEAHKQGIKLFFYYSQLDWHHPDYFPRGRTGWDNGRPDSGNFNSYIDDFMNGQL
;
A
#
# COMPACT_ATOMS: atom_id res chain seq x y z
N MET A 1 -46.07 -1.04 37.31
CA MET A 1 -45.27 -1.66 36.23
C MET A 1 -45.46 -3.17 36.31
N ASN A 2 -45.87 -3.81 35.21
CA ASN A 2 -46.16 -5.26 35.19
C ASN A 2 -44.86 -6.07 35.32
N SER A 3 -44.81 -6.96 36.32
CA SER A 3 -43.67 -7.86 36.60
C SER A 3 -43.24 -8.69 35.38
N SER A 4 -44.18 -9.07 34.52
CA SER A 4 -43.89 -9.78 33.27
C SER A 4 -43.10 -8.95 32.25
N ARG A 5 -43.27 -7.61 32.24
CA ARG A 5 -42.48 -6.72 31.35
C ARG A 5 -41.05 -6.55 31.86
N LEU A 6 -40.84 -6.55 33.17
CA LEU A 6 -39.50 -6.48 33.79
C LEU A 6 -38.69 -7.76 33.52
N LEU A 7 -39.32 -8.93 33.62
CA LEU A 7 -38.70 -10.23 33.31
C LEU A 7 -38.31 -10.36 31.83
N LEU A 8 -39.17 -9.91 30.91
CA LEU A 8 -38.88 -9.96 29.48
C LEU A 8 -37.74 -9.01 29.09
N SER A 9 -37.71 -7.80 29.66
CA SER A 9 -36.61 -6.85 29.46
C SER A 9 -35.28 -7.37 30.02
N ALA A 10 -35.31 -8.05 31.18
CA ALA A 10 -34.12 -8.66 31.76
C ALA A 10 -33.58 -9.83 30.91
N LEU A 11 -34.46 -10.68 30.39
CA LEU A 11 -34.09 -11.79 29.49
C LEU A 11 -33.52 -11.30 28.15
N LEU A 12 -34.11 -10.24 27.57
CA LEU A 12 -33.59 -9.61 26.35
C LEU A 12 -32.23 -8.95 26.59
N ALA A 13 -32.03 -8.27 27.72
CA ALA A 13 -30.73 -7.69 28.08
C ALA A 13 -29.66 -8.77 28.30
N PHE A 14 -30.02 -9.91 28.90
CA PHE A 14 -29.11 -11.02 29.12
C PHE A 14 -28.74 -11.75 27.83
N ALA A 15 -29.72 -11.97 26.93
CA ALA A 15 -29.48 -12.55 25.61
C ALA A 15 -28.63 -11.64 24.72
N PHE A 16 -28.83 -10.32 24.81
CA PHE A 16 -28.00 -9.34 24.12
C PHE A 16 -26.57 -9.39 24.65
N ALA A 17 -26.36 -9.36 25.97
CA ALA A 17 -25.03 -9.43 26.59
C ALA A 17 -24.27 -10.72 26.24
N ALA A 18 -24.95 -11.88 26.22
CA ALA A 18 -24.36 -13.15 25.83
C ALA A 18 -24.01 -13.24 24.32
N SER A 19 -24.66 -12.44 23.49
CA SER A 19 -24.35 -12.33 22.05
C SER A 19 -23.15 -11.42 21.79
N VAL A 20 -22.97 -10.35 22.60
CA VAL A 20 -21.80 -9.45 22.47
C VAL A 20 -20.50 -10.15 22.88
N THR A 21 -20.53 -11.06 23.86
CA THR A 21 -19.34 -11.79 24.32
C THR A 21 -18.84 -12.84 23.34
N ASN A 22 -19.72 -13.45 22.54
CA ASN A 22 -19.34 -14.43 21.50
C ASN A 22 -18.91 -13.79 20.17
N ALA A 23 -19.13 -12.49 19.97
CA ALA A 23 -18.75 -11.78 18.74
C ALA A 23 -17.26 -11.39 18.70
N GLN A 24 -16.54 -11.49 19.82
CA GLN A 24 -15.10 -11.30 19.86
C GLN A 24 -14.42 -12.67 19.76
N SER A 25 -14.20 -13.15 18.54
CA SER A 25 -13.14 -14.14 18.31
C SER A 25 -11.86 -13.54 18.91
N THR A 26 -11.34 -14.15 19.97
CA THR A 26 -10.11 -13.68 20.61
C THR A 26 -8.99 -13.96 19.62
N TYR A 27 -8.62 -12.95 18.83
CA TYR A 27 -7.52 -13.06 17.89
C TYR A 27 -6.25 -13.43 18.67
N GLN A 28 -5.82 -14.67 18.52
CA GLN A 28 -4.62 -15.17 19.19
C GLN A 28 -3.42 -14.92 18.29
N LEU A 29 -2.48 -14.11 18.78
CA LEU A 29 -1.26 -13.80 18.06
C LEU A 29 -0.41 -15.06 17.92
N SER A 30 0.01 -15.37 16.69
CA SER A 30 0.98 -16.45 16.46
C SER A 30 2.34 -16.08 17.05
N ALA A 31 3.15 -17.10 17.38
CA ALA A 31 4.53 -16.89 17.82
C ALA A 31 5.35 -16.12 16.78
N GLU A 32 5.08 -16.36 15.49
CA GLU A 32 5.69 -15.64 14.37
C GLU A 32 5.34 -14.15 14.38
N ASN A 33 4.08 -13.80 14.64
CA ASN A 33 3.66 -12.40 14.75
C ASN A 33 4.40 -11.69 15.90
N LEU A 34 4.43 -12.32 17.08
CA LEU A 34 5.13 -11.77 18.24
C LEU A 34 6.62 -11.56 17.96
N LYS A 35 7.27 -12.53 17.30
CA LYS A 35 8.66 -12.43 16.89
C LYS A 35 8.89 -11.28 15.89
N ALA A 36 8.06 -11.17 14.84
CA ALA A 36 8.17 -10.10 13.84
C ALA A 36 8.01 -8.70 14.47
N ARG A 37 7.08 -8.56 15.43
CA ARG A 37 6.88 -7.32 16.19
C ARG A 37 8.12 -6.98 17.02
N GLN A 38 8.69 -7.95 17.71
CA GLN A 38 9.92 -7.75 18.50
C GLN A 38 11.08 -7.35 17.58
N GLU A 39 11.28 -8.05 16.47
CA GLU A 39 12.33 -7.72 15.50
C GLU A 39 12.19 -6.30 14.93
N PHE A 40 10.96 -5.85 14.62
CA PHE A 40 10.72 -4.47 14.17
C PHE A 40 10.98 -3.47 15.29
N GLN A 41 10.53 -3.76 16.52
CA GLN A 41 10.80 -2.91 17.68
C GLN A 41 12.30 -2.78 17.94
N ASP A 42 13.08 -3.84 17.77
CA ASP A 42 14.53 -3.83 17.97
C ASP A 42 15.28 -3.15 16.82
N ALA A 43 14.70 -3.13 15.61
CA ALA A 43 15.27 -2.47 14.46
C ALA A 43 15.41 -0.94 14.66
N LYS A 44 14.45 -0.31 15.35
CA LYS A 44 14.36 1.12 15.77
C LYS A 44 14.42 2.17 14.65
N PHE A 45 15.34 2.05 13.72
CA PHE A 45 15.69 3.06 12.74
C PHE A 45 15.74 2.47 11.32
N GLY A 46 15.05 3.14 10.39
CA GLY A 46 14.97 2.73 9.00
C GLY A 46 14.82 3.90 8.03
N LEU A 47 14.99 3.60 6.75
CA LEU A 47 14.81 4.53 5.64
C LEU A 47 13.41 4.39 5.06
N PHE A 48 12.71 5.50 4.81
CA PHE A 48 11.52 5.48 3.96
C PHE A 48 11.83 6.17 2.63
N ILE A 49 11.60 5.47 1.53
CA ILE A 49 11.73 5.96 0.16
C ILE A 49 10.34 6.11 -0.47
N HIS A 50 9.95 7.36 -0.77
CA HIS A 50 8.84 7.65 -1.68
C HIS A 50 9.41 7.92 -3.05
N TRP A 51 9.19 6.98 -3.98
CA TRP A 51 9.68 7.07 -5.34
C TRP A 51 8.70 6.47 -6.33
N GLY A 52 8.45 7.18 -7.43
CA GLY A 52 7.52 6.80 -8.48
C GLY A 52 7.50 7.83 -9.60
N ILE A 53 6.59 7.69 -10.56
CA ILE A 53 6.51 8.59 -11.73
C ILE A 53 6.18 10.04 -11.36
N TYR A 54 5.56 10.28 -10.19
CA TYR A 54 5.38 11.64 -9.66
C TYR A 54 6.70 12.39 -9.46
N SER A 55 7.83 11.69 -9.29
CA SER A 55 9.15 12.30 -9.18
C SER A 55 9.58 13.05 -10.45
N VAL A 56 9.01 12.73 -11.62
CA VAL A 56 9.24 13.48 -12.88
C VAL A 56 8.78 14.93 -12.74
N LEU A 57 7.69 15.17 -12.02
CA LEU A 57 7.12 16.50 -11.85
C LEU A 57 7.79 17.31 -10.74
N GLY A 58 8.48 16.67 -9.79
CA GLY A 58 9.18 17.35 -8.70
C GLY A 58 8.27 18.13 -7.75
N ASP A 59 6.97 17.80 -7.69
CA ASP A 59 5.91 18.59 -7.02
C ASP A 59 5.14 17.75 -5.97
N GLY A 60 5.83 16.77 -5.38
CA GLY A 60 5.28 15.84 -4.39
C GLY A 60 4.41 14.73 -4.99
N GLU A 61 4.20 13.68 -4.19
CA GLU A 61 3.51 12.45 -4.57
C GLU A 61 1.98 12.61 -4.68
N TRP A 62 1.43 13.71 -4.16
CA TRP A 62 0.02 14.08 -4.25
C TRP A 62 -0.32 14.97 -5.45
N VAL A 63 0.64 15.25 -6.34
CA VAL A 63 0.49 16.19 -7.46
C VAL A 63 -0.72 15.91 -8.36
N LEU A 64 -1.03 14.63 -8.63
CA LEU A 64 -2.22 14.22 -9.39
C LEU A 64 -3.51 14.78 -8.75
N HIS A 65 -3.63 14.70 -7.43
CA HIS A 65 -4.77 15.23 -6.70
C HIS A 65 -4.72 16.75 -6.54
N ASN A 66 -3.61 17.28 -6.02
CA ASN A 66 -3.48 18.68 -5.63
C ASN A 66 -3.64 19.64 -6.81
N ARG A 67 -3.19 19.22 -8.00
CA ARG A 67 -3.31 20.00 -9.23
C ARG A 67 -4.44 19.57 -10.14
N LYS A 68 -5.29 18.64 -9.68
CA LYS A 68 -6.47 18.16 -10.41
C LYS A 68 -6.13 17.70 -11.83
N LEU A 69 -5.01 16.99 -11.96
CA LEU A 69 -4.55 16.53 -13.26
C LEU A 69 -5.51 15.47 -13.80
N GLN A 70 -5.77 15.51 -15.10
CA GLN A 70 -6.52 14.45 -15.77
C GLN A 70 -5.64 13.21 -15.89
N LEU A 71 -6.21 12.02 -15.71
CA LEU A 71 -5.46 10.77 -15.87
C LEU A 71 -4.82 10.66 -17.25
N HIS A 72 -5.54 11.08 -18.31
CA HIS A 72 -5.01 11.05 -19.67
C HIS A 72 -3.66 11.80 -19.80
N ASP A 73 -3.51 12.94 -19.13
CA ASP A 73 -2.26 13.70 -19.13
C ASP A 73 -1.20 13.04 -18.25
N TYR A 74 -1.61 12.57 -17.07
CA TYR A 74 -0.71 11.92 -16.10
C TYR A 74 -0.13 10.60 -16.64
N GLU A 75 -0.89 9.89 -17.46
CA GLU A 75 -0.49 8.63 -18.11
C GLU A 75 0.67 8.79 -19.12
N ARG A 76 1.07 10.02 -19.42
CA ARG A 76 2.24 10.35 -20.23
C ARG A 76 3.54 10.39 -19.42
N LEU A 77 3.48 10.59 -18.10
CA LEU A 77 4.68 10.68 -17.25
C LEU A 77 5.61 9.46 -17.34
N PRO A 78 5.11 8.20 -17.41
CA PRO A 78 5.97 7.04 -17.54
C PRO A 78 6.97 7.11 -18.71
N THR A 79 6.63 7.78 -19.82
CA THR A 79 7.53 7.88 -20.98
C THR A 79 8.76 8.76 -20.72
N TYR A 80 8.74 9.56 -19.65
CA TYR A 80 9.86 10.40 -19.20
C TYR A 80 10.60 9.80 -17.99
N PHE A 81 10.15 8.66 -17.48
CA PHE A 81 10.70 8.07 -16.26
C PHE A 81 11.76 7.00 -16.59
N ASP A 82 13.00 7.45 -16.74
CA ASP A 82 14.16 6.58 -16.96
C ASP A 82 15.26 6.84 -15.91
N PRO A 83 15.25 6.12 -14.78
CA PRO A 83 16.21 6.33 -13.71
C PRO A 83 17.54 5.63 -13.99
N GLU A 84 18.28 6.12 -14.99
CA GLU A 84 19.58 5.58 -15.43
C GLU A 84 20.62 5.48 -14.30
N LYS A 85 20.49 6.32 -13.26
CA LYS A 85 21.40 6.37 -12.11
C LYS A 85 20.91 5.56 -10.91
N PHE A 86 19.82 4.81 -11.03
CA PHE A 86 19.37 3.94 -9.95
C PHE A 86 20.40 2.84 -9.69
N ASP A 87 20.79 2.70 -8.42
CA ASP A 87 21.71 1.67 -7.94
C ASP A 87 21.22 1.15 -6.58
N ALA A 88 20.63 -0.05 -6.59
CA ALA A 88 20.17 -0.73 -5.39
C ALA A 88 21.29 -0.97 -4.38
N LYS A 89 22.51 -1.27 -4.85
CA LYS A 89 23.68 -1.49 -3.97
C LYS A 89 24.07 -0.22 -3.27
N ALA A 90 24.10 0.91 -3.97
CA ALA A 90 24.38 2.21 -3.38
C ALA A 90 23.33 2.58 -2.32
N TRP A 91 22.04 2.36 -2.60
CA TRP A 91 20.96 2.67 -1.67
C TRP A 91 21.02 1.83 -0.39
N VAL A 92 21.20 0.52 -0.53
CA VAL A 92 21.31 -0.39 0.62
C VAL A 92 22.58 -0.14 1.43
N ALA A 93 23.71 0.11 0.74
CA ALA A 93 24.96 0.45 1.40
C ALA A 93 24.86 1.77 2.18
N LEU A 94 24.18 2.77 1.62
CA LEU A 94 23.91 4.05 2.30
C LEU A 94 23.09 3.83 3.58
N ALA A 95 21.97 3.11 3.48
CA ALA A 95 21.12 2.82 4.64
C ALA A 95 21.92 2.08 5.73
N LYS A 96 22.69 1.07 5.35
CA LYS A 96 23.55 0.30 6.26
C LYS A 96 24.62 1.17 6.92
N ALA A 97 25.30 2.02 6.14
CA ALA A 97 26.33 2.93 6.65
C ALA A 97 25.76 3.98 7.61
N ALA A 98 24.52 4.42 7.38
CA ALA A 98 23.79 5.30 8.28
C ALA A 98 23.30 4.60 9.58
N GLY A 99 23.49 3.28 9.71
CA GLY A 99 23.07 2.50 10.88
C GLY A 99 21.61 2.04 10.83
N MET A 100 20.91 2.27 9.72
CA MET A 100 19.53 1.82 9.54
C MET A 100 19.46 0.29 9.44
N LYS A 101 18.37 -0.27 9.95
CA LYS A 101 18.14 -1.73 10.00
C LYS A 101 17.15 -2.21 8.96
N TYR A 102 16.38 -1.31 8.38
CA TYR A 102 15.42 -1.62 7.35
C TYR A 102 15.24 -0.46 6.37
N ILE A 103 14.71 -0.80 5.19
CA ILE A 103 14.23 0.14 4.18
C ILE A 103 12.74 -0.15 3.99
N THR A 104 11.93 0.90 3.91
CA THR A 104 10.55 0.86 3.44
C THR A 104 10.48 1.66 2.14
N ILE A 105 9.93 1.08 1.07
CA ILE A 105 9.79 1.76 -0.22
C ILE A 105 8.36 1.64 -0.75
N THR A 106 7.88 2.70 -1.40
CA THR A 106 6.61 2.67 -2.14
C THR A 106 6.68 1.66 -3.29
N SER A 107 6.09 0.48 -3.11
CA SER A 107 5.85 -0.44 -4.22
C SER A 107 4.76 0.07 -5.15
N ARG A 108 3.82 0.82 -4.58
CA ARG A 108 2.74 1.51 -5.27
C ARG A 108 2.22 2.66 -4.41
N HIS A 109 2.10 3.86 -4.98
CA HIS A 109 1.52 5.02 -4.29
C HIS A 109 0.06 5.27 -4.75
N HIS A 110 -0.54 6.37 -4.31
CA HIS A 110 -1.93 6.72 -4.61
C HIS A 110 -2.22 6.88 -6.11
N ASP A 111 -1.24 7.25 -6.93
CA ASP A 111 -1.39 7.32 -8.39
C ASP A 111 -1.51 5.94 -9.06
N GLY A 112 -1.44 4.87 -8.26
CA GLY A 112 -1.66 3.50 -8.67
C GLY A 112 -0.52 2.91 -9.49
N PHE A 113 0.58 3.64 -9.71
CA PHE A 113 1.69 3.17 -10.53
C PHE A 113 2.54 2.15 -9.77
N ALA A 114 2.64 0.93 -10.28
CA ALA A 114 3.42 -0.12 -9.66
C ALA A 114 4.91 0.00 -10.01
N MET A 115 5.76 0.03 -8.99
CA MET A 115 7.22 0.06 -9.12
C MET A 115 7.84 -1.33 -9.28
N PHE A 116 7.03 -2.34 -9.60
CA PHE A 116 7.42 -3.75 -9.82
C PHE A 116 6.64 -4.35 -11.00
N ASP A 117 7.09 -5.48 -11.53
CA ASP A 117 6.45 -6.14 -12.68
C ASP A 117 5.19 -6.93 -12.28
N THR A 118 4.11 -6.20 -11.98
CA THR A 118 2.80 -6.81 -11.75
C THR A 118 2.23 -7.44 -13.03
N LYS A 119 1.65 -8.64 -12.88
CA LYS A 119 0.97 -9.36 -13.96
C LYS A 119 -0.48 -8.88 -14.18
N LEU A 120 -1.03 -8.12 -13.23
CA LEU A 120 -2.45 -7.75 -13.22
C LEU A 120 -2.76 -6.40 -13.87
N SER A 121 -1.74 -5.60 -14.17
CA SER A 121 -1.90 -4.35 -14.91
C SER A 121 -0.65 -4.03 -15.71
N ASP A 122 -0.87 -3.31 -16.81
CA ASP A 122 0.21 -2.71 -17.58
C ASP A 122 0.67 -1.37 -16.97
N TRP A 123 -0.04 -0.81 -15.98
CA TRP A 123 0.33 0.43 -15.29
C TRP A 123 1.48 0.22 -14.29
N ASN A 124 2.65 -0.11 -14.82
CA ASN A 124 3.84 -0.42 -14.04
C ASN A 124 5.16 0.03 -14.71
N ILE A 125 6.23 0.08 -13.91
CA ILE A 125 7.55 0.57 -14.34
C ILE A 125 8.17 -0.26 -15.47
N VAL A 126 7.97 -1.56 -15.48
CA VAL A 126 8.58 -2.45 -16.48
C VAL A 126 7.96 -2.26 -17.86
N LYS A 127 6.65 -2.05 -17.91
CA LYS A 127 5.88 -2.01 -19.16
C LYS A 127 5.64 -0.60 -19.71
N ARG A 128 5.67 0.44 -18.87
CA ARG A 128 5.26 1.81 -19.28
C ARG A 128 6.40 2.80 -19.35
N THR A 129 7.62 2.42 -18.97
CA THR A 129 8.76 3.33 -18.96
C THR A 129 9.92 2.82 -19.81
N PRO A 130 10.81 3.71 -20.27
CA PRO A 130 12.03 3.30 -20.96
C PRO A 130 12.97 2.45 -20.09
N TYR A 131 12.84 2.52 -18.76
CA TYR A 131 13.69 1.79 -17.82
C TYR A 131 13.61 0.27 -17.99
N GLY A 132 12.38 -0.26 -18.21
CA GLY A 132 12.14 -1.66 -18.56
C GLY A 132 12.62 -2.71 -17.54
N LYS A 133 12.91 -2.31 -16.29
CA LYS A 133 13.46 -3.18 -15.24
C LYS A 133 12.66 -3.05 -13.95
N ASP A 134 12.68 -4.11 -13.13
CA ASP A 134 12.04 -4.12 -11.81
C ASP A 134 13.03 -3.65 -10.71
N PRO A 135 12.92 -2.40 -10.22
CA PRO A 135 13.80 -1.88 -9.18
C PRO A 135 13.50 -2.46 -7.80
N LEU A 136 12.27 -2.90 -7.51
CA LEU A 136 11.96 -3.51 -6.22
C LEU A 136 12.60 -4.88 -6.10
N LYS A 137 12.63 -5.66 -7.19
CA LYS A 137 13.38 -6.90 -7.24
C LYS A 137 14.87 -6.66 -7.02
N GLN A 138 15.46 -5.68 -7.69
CA GLN A 138 16.87 -5.34 -7.51
C GLN A 138 17.18 -4.91 -6.06
N LEU A 139 16.29 -4.12 -5.46
CA LEU A 139 16.42 -3.69 -4.07
C LEU A 139 16.24 -4.85 -3.08
N ALA A 140 15.30 -5.76 -3.32
CA ALA A 140 15.09 -6.95 -2.49
C ALA A 140 16.29 -7.89 -2.51
N ASP A 141 16.80 -8.19 -3.71
CA ASP A 141 17.98 -9.04 -3.89
C ASP A 141 19.19 -8.44 -3.16
N GLU A 142 19.37 -7.12 -3.21
CA GLU A 142 20.50 -6.45 -2.59
C GLU A 142 20.36 -6.23 -1.08
N ALA A 143 19.16 -5.91 -0.61
CA ALA A 143 18.84 -5.81 0.81
C ALA A 143 19.10 -7.16 1.51
N HIS A 144 18.71 -8.27 0.87
CA HIS A 144 19.02 -9.62 1.35
C HIS A 144 20.53 -9.83 1.47
N LYS A 145 21.31 -9.56 0.42
CA LYS A 145 22.78 -9.75 0.43
C LYS A 145 23.47 -8.96 1.54
N GLN A 146 23.01 -7.74 1.82
CA GLN A 146 23.66 -6.87 2.80
C GLN A 146 23.09 -7.00 4.22
N GLY A 147 22.06 -7.82 4.42
CA GLY A 147 21.44 -8.05 5.72
C GLY A 147 20.57 -6.88 6.20
N ILE A 148 19.91 -6.18 5.28
CA ILE A 148 18.95 -5.11 5.57
C ILE A 148 17.53 -5.64 5.33
N LYS A 149 16.63 -5.46 6.29
CA LYS A 149 15.21 -5.81 6.10
C LYS A 149 14.58 -4.87 5.07
N LEU A 150 13.76 -5.41 4.17
CA LEU A 150 13.00 -4.62 3.20
C LEU A 150 11.51 -4.75 3.47
N PHE A 151 10.82 -3.61 3.53
CA PHE A 151 9.38 -3.49 3.63
C PHE A 151 8.83 -2.76 2.40
N PHE A 152 7.62 -3.15 2.00
CA PHE A 152 6.92 -2.50 0.90
C PHE A 152 5.73 -1.72 1.45
N TYR A 153 5.73 -0.41 1.18
CA TYR A 153 4.52 0.39 1.29
C TYR A 153 3.68 0.13 0.05
N TYR A 154 2.43 -0.27 0.27
CA TYR A 154 1.43 -0.41 -0.79
C TYR A 154 0.23 0.46 -0.47
N SER A 155 -0.16 1.33 -1.40
CA SER A 155 -1.34 2.15 -1.21
C SER A 155 -2.62 1.41 -1.55
N GLN A 156 -3.53 1.30 -0.57
CA GLN A 156 -4.90 0.85 -0.82
C GLN A 156 -5.69 1.89 -1.61
N LEU A 157 -5.48 3.18 -1.30
CA LEU A 157 -6.06 4.29 -2.07
C LEU A 157 -5.50 4.25 -3.49
N ASP A 158 -6.42 4.29 -4.46
CA ASP A 158 -6.09 4.30 -5.87
C ASP A 158 -6.74 5.48 -6.57
N TRP A 159 -5.94 6.24 -7.31
CA TRP A 159 -6.39 7.32 -8.19
C TRP A 159 -6.43 6.92 -9.66
N HIS A 160 -6.06 5.69 -10.00
CA HIS A 160 -6.02 5.18 -11.38
C HIS A 160 -7.08 4.10 -11.62
N HIS A 161 -7.13 3.06 -10.79
CA HIS A 161 -7.99 1.89 -11.02
C HIS A 161 -9.48 2.25 -10.90
N PRO A 162 -10.32 1.89 -11.89
CA PRO A 162 -11.75 2.23 -11.87
C PRO A 162 -12.52 1.51 -10.75
N ASP A 163 -12.13 0.27 -10.42
CA ASP A 163 -12.81 -0.50 -9.37
C ASP A 163 -12.56 -0.02 -7.93
N TYR A 164 -11.67 0.95 -7.71
CA TYR A 164 -11.56 1.62 -6.41
C TYR A 164 -12.77 2.56 -6.21
N PHE A 165 -13.89 1.96 -5.81
CA PHE A 165 -15.18 2.62 -5.64
C PHE A 165 -16.02 1.92 -4.56
N PRO A 166 -16.68 2.62 -3.62
CA PRO A 166 -16.82 4.08 -3.54
C PRO A 166 -15.49 4.77 -3.20
N ARG A 167 -15.31 5.97 -3.74
CA ARG A 167 -14.09 6.76 -3.52
C ARG A 167 -14.11 7.43 -2.15
N GLY A 168 -12.92 7.71 -1.62
CA GLY A 168 -12.74 8.57 -0.46
C GLY A 168 -12.90 10.06 -0.81
N ARG A 169 -12.07 10.91 -0.19
CA ARG A 169 -12.15 12.38 -0.35
C ARG A 169 -11.34 12.93 -1.53
N THR A 170 -10.63 12.07 -2.27
CA THR A 170 -9.54 12.48 -3.17
C THR A 170 -9.69 11.81 -4.54
N GLY A 171 -9.01 12.33 -5.55
CA GLY A 171 -9.03 11.78 -6.90
C GLY A 171 -10.40 11.86 -7.60
N TRP A 172 -11.18 12.91 -7.32
CA TRP A 172 -12.47 13.18 -7.98
C TRP A 172 -12.31 13.91 -9.31
N ASP A 173 -11.34 14.82 -9.41
CA ASP A 173 -11.15 15.69 -10.58
C ASP A 173 -10.37 15.02 -11.73
N ASN A 174 -10.01 13.73 -11.65
CA ASN A 174 -9.04 13.10 -12.57
C ASN A 174 -9.66 12.35 -13.76
N GLY A 175 -10.97 12.45 -13.97
CA GLY A 175 -11.67 11.91 -15.14
C GLY A 175 -12.03 10.42 -15.08
N ARG A 176 -11.81 9.73 -13.95
CA ARG A 176 -12.22 8.34 -13.78
C ARG A 176 -13.75 8.15 -13.76
N PRO A 177 -14.27 6.97 -14.15
CA PRO A 177 -15.69 6.63 -14.06
C PRO A 177 -16.22 6.69 -12.62
N ASP A 178 -17.39 7.29 -12.41
CA ASP A 178 -18.07 7.35 -11.10
C ASP A 178 -18.78 6.03 -10.76
N SER A 179 -18.05 4.93 -10.87
CA SER A 179 -18.53 3.55 -10.69
C SER A 179 -17.33 2.62 -10.55
N GLY A 180 -17.53 1.49 -9.86
CA GLY A 180 -16.52 0.44 -9.75
C GLY A 180 -16.94 -0.64 -8.76
N ASN A 181 -16.11 -1.68 -8.62
CA ASN A 181 -16.34 -2.78 -7.68
C ASN A 181 -15.21 -2.92 -6.66
N PHE A 182 -15.40 -2.38 -5.44
CA PHE A 182 -14.39 -2.45 -4.39
C PHE A 182 -13.87 -3.86 -4.09
N ASN A 183 -14.76 -4.86 -4.12
CA ASN A 183 -14.36 -6.23 -3.81
C ASN A 183 -13.45 -6.78 -4.91
N SER A 184 -13.75 -6.53 -6.19
CA SER A 184 -12.82 -6.89 -7.27
C SER A 184 -11.50 -6.12 -7.18
N TYR A 185 -11.53 -4.85 -6.78
CA TYR A 185 -10.29 -4.10 -6.54
C TYR A 185 -9.43 -4.73 -5.42
N ILE A 186 -10.05 -5.17 -4.32
CA ILE A 186 -9.32 -5.76 -3.19
C ILE A 186 -8.90 -7.20 -3.49
N ASP A 187 -9.85 -8.06 -3.85
CA ASP A 187 -9.67 -9.51 -3.93
C ASP A 187 -8.93 -9.92 -5.21
N ASP A 188 -9.33 -9.37 -6.35
CA ASP A 188 -8.78 -9.77 -7.65
C ASP A 188 -7.53 -8.97 -8.01
N PHE A 189 -7.56 -7.65 -7.78
CA PHE A 189 -6.47 -6.76 -8.18
C PHE A 189 -5.41 -6.55 -7.09
N MET A 190 -5.77 -6.08 -5.90
CA MET A 190 -4.77 -5.75 -4.86
C MET A 190 -4.13 -7.01 -4.28
N ASN A 191 -4.94 -7.96 -3.81
CA ASN A 191 -4.46 -9.19 -3.20
C ASN A 191 -3.81 -10.13 -4.22
N GLY A 192 -4.22 -10.09 -5.49
CA GLY A 192 -3.60 -10.86 -6.56
C GLY A 192 -2.19 -10.39 -6.95
N GLN A 193 -1.73 -9.24 -6.44
CA GLN A 193 -0.37 -8.72 -6.65
C GLN A 193 0.62 -9.14 -5.55
N LEU A 194 0.14 -9.77 -4.47
CA LEU A 194 0.93 -10.29 -3.35
C LEU A 194 1.39 -11.73 -3.64
#